data_AF-A0A420MCF2-F1
#
_entry.id   AF-A0A420MCF2-F1
#
_cell.length_a   1.000
_cell.length_b   1.000
_cell.length_c   1.000
_cell.angle_alpha   90.00
_cell.angle_beta   90.00
_cell.angle_gamma   90.00
#
_symmetry.space_group_name_H-M   'P 1'
#
loop_
_entity.id
_entity.type
_entity.pdbx_description
1 polymer ?
#
loop_
_entity_poly.entity_id
_entity_poly.type
_entity_poly.pdbx_seq_one_letter_code
_entity_poly.pdbx_strand_id
1 'polypeptide(L)'
;MGGAWETGAFIARALGSRDQQEEQFAFWGQLLFILAPLWVNAFVYMTVARMVHFGLADKQIWNIKATKLTVLFVWIDVVCFLVQAGGGGMLSNKDEPNIARIGTKNTSGASLQQWPNEGFNIGDVGGITSHRGRFEDSEILNELMARQVTANFRVLQVRTIYRLIEFGPGLNGDNPLLTKEIYPFALDAFPMSLALIMLNAMHPGLVLRGKDSEFPSLGRAERTAVRRQKKKERQQSRTTNSTRKKSEYIRMEHIG
;
A
#
# COMPACT_ATOMS: atom_id res chain seq x y z
N MET A 1 -7.54 -1.70 -14.00
CA MET A 1 -7.95 -2.75 -13.04
C MET A 1 -8.81 -2.18 -11.92
N GLY A 2 -8.30 -1.29 -11.05
CA GLY A 2 -9.10 -0.69 -9.96
C GLY A 2 -10.45 -0.11 -10.39
N GLY A 3 -10.48 0.78 -11.40
CA GLY A 3 -11.72 1.37 -11.89
C GLY A 3 -12.72 0.38 -12.50
N ALA A 4 -12.25 -0.72 -13.09
CA ALA A 4 -13.12 -1.77 -13.61
C ALA A 4 -13.82 -2.54 -12.47
N TRP A 5 -13.12 -2.77 -11.36
CA TRP A 5 -13.68 -3.44 -10.18
C TRP A 5 -14.67 -2.52 -9.47
N GLU A 6 -14.37 -1.23 -9.38
CA GLU A 6 -15.30 -0.24 -8.85
C GLU A 6 -16.58 -0.16 -9.71
N THR A 7 -16.42 -0.10 -11.04
CA THR A 7 -17.57 -0.11 -11.96
C THR A 7 -18.38 -1.40 -11.84
N GLY A 8 -17.71 -2.55 -11.74
CA GLY A 8 -18.35 -3.85 -11.49
C GLY A 8 -19.12 -3.89 -10.17
N ALA A 9 -18.58 -3.28 -9.10
CA ALA A 9 -19.26 -3.17 -7.81
C ALA A 9 -20.56 -2.37 -7.92
N PHE A 10 -20.52 -1.25 -8.66
CA PHE A 10 -21.71 -0.44 -8.90
C PHE A 10 -22.75 -1.12 -9.78
N ILE A 11 -22.32 -1.86 -10.80
CA ILE A 11 -23.22 -2.68 -11.63
C ILE A 11 -23.90 -3.74 -10.76
N ALA A 12 -23.14 -4.47 -9.94
CA ALA A 12 -23.69 -5.49 -9.04
C ALA A 12 -24.69 -4.89 -8.04
N ARG A 13 -24.41 -3.72 -7.47
CA ARG A 13 -25.35 -3.01 -6.59
C ARG A 13 -26.59 -2.50 -7.33
N ALA A 14 -26.46 -2.01 -8.57
CA ALA A 14 -27.58 -1.54 -9.37
C ALA A 14 -28.50 -2.70 -9.84
N LEU A 15 -27.95 -3.91 -10.02
CA LEU A 15 -28.73 -5.11 -10.28
C LEU A 15 -29.38 -5.63 -8.99
N GLY A 16 -28.64 -5.65 -7.88
CA GLY A 16 -29.17 -6.05 -6.56
C GLY A 16 -30.25 -5.12 -6.02
N SER A 17 -30.30 -3.85 -6.44
CA SER A 17 -31.42 -2.96 -6.08
C SER A 17 -32.74 -3.31 -6.77
N ARG A 18 -32.69 -4.09 -7.86
CA ARG A 18 -33.88 -4.63 -8.54
C ARG A 18 -34.30 -5.98 -7.98
N ASP A 19 -33.35 -6.74 -7.43
CA ASP A 19 -33.58 -8.09 -6.91
C ASP A 19 -32.93 -8.24 -5.53
N GLN A 20 -33.59 -7.65 -4.53
CA GLN A 20 -33.04 -7.44 -3.18
C GLN A 20 -32.87 -8.73 -2.37
N GLN A 21 -33.49 -9.84 -2.81
CA GLN A 21 -33.40 -11.15 -2.16
C GLN A 21 -32.22 -11.99 -2.65
N GLU A 22 -31.60 -11.60 -3.77
CA GLU A 22 -30.42 -12.28 -4.31
C GLU A 22 -29.15 -11.82 -3.58
N GLU A 23 -28.81 -12.53 -2.50
CA GLU A 23 -27.63 -12.26 -1.67
C GLU A 23 -26.31 -12.25 -2.46
N GLN A 24 -26.27 -12.93 -3.61
CA GLN A 24 -25.08 -12.97 -4.47
C GLN A 24 -24.71 -11.59 -5.02
N PHE A 25 -25.67 -10.77 -5.44
CA PHE A 25 -25.37 -9.42 -5.95
C PHE A 25 -24.83 -8.50 -4.87
N ALA A 26 -25.37 -8.61 -3.65
CA ALA A 26 -24.88 -7.87 -2.49
C ALA A 26 -23.46 -8.30 -2.11
N PHE A 27 -23.20 -9.62 -2.10
CA PHE A 27 -21.88 -10.17 -1.80
C PHE A 27 -20.82 -9.74 -2.81
N TRP A 28 -21.06 -9.96 -4.10
CA TRP A 28 -20.11 -9.58 -5.16
C TRP A 28 -19.92 -8.07 -5.26
N GLY A 29 -20.99 -7.29 -5.09
CA GLY A 29 -20.93 -5.83 -5.05
C GLY A 29 -20.06 -5.33 -3.90
N GLN A 30 -20.25 -5.87 -2.69
CA GLN A 30 -19.44 -5.51 -1.53
C GLN A 30 -17.97 -5.94 -1.68
N LEU A 31 -17.74 -7.15 -2.17
CA LEU A 31 -16.39 -7.69 -2.35
C LEU A 31 -15.59 -6.85 -3.35
N LEU A 32 -16.15 -6.55 -4.52
CA LEU A 32 -15.52 -5.70 -5.54
C LEU A 32 -15.28 -4.28 -5.03
N PHE A 33 -16.22 -3.73 -4.24
CA PHE A 33 -16.12 -2.39 -3.67
C PHE A 33 -14.99 -2.25 -2.63
N ILE A 34 -14.78 -3.29 -1.81
CA ILE A 34 -13.69 -3.31 -0.82
C ILE A 34 -12.34 -3.59 -1.50
N LEU A 35 -12.32 -4.34 -2.60
CA LEU A 35 -11.10 -4.76 -3.30
C LEU A 35 -10.54 -3.76 -4.32
N ALA A 36 -11.40 -3.00 -5.01
CA ALA A 36 -10.99 -1.95 -5.96
C ALA A 36 -9.84 -1.02 -5.49
N PRO A 37 -9.80 -0.55 -4.22
CA PRO A 37 -8.80 0.38 -3.68
C PRO A 37 -7.41 -0.21 -3.59
N LEU A 38 -7.30 -1.51 -3.31
CA LEU A 38 -6.01 -2.16 -3.15
C LEU A 38 -5.18 -1.98 -4.43
N TRP A 39 -5.85 -2.06 -5.58
CA TRP A 39 -5.24 -1.83 -6.88
C TRP A 39 -4.80 -0.38 -7.08
N VAL A 40 -5.61 0.58 -6.62
CA VAL A 40 -5.30 2.01 -6.74
C VAL A 40 -4.14 2.38 -5.83
N ASN A 41 -4.17 1.95 -4.56
CA ASN A 41 -3.08 2.12 -3.61
C ASN A 41 -1.77 1.52 -4.13
N ALA A 42 -1.81 0.26 -4.60
CA ALA A 42 -0.64 -0.39 -5.19
C ALA A 42 -0.06 0.41 -6.38
N PHE A 43 -0.93 0.95 -7.23
CA PHE A 43 -0.50 1.77 -8.36
C PHE A 43 0.15 3.08 -7.92
N VAL A 44 -0.42 3.78 -6.94
CA VAL A 44 0.14 5.02 -6.39
C VAL A 44 1.51 4.75 -5.75
N TYR A 45 1.65 3.71 -4.91
CA TYR A 45 2.94 3.35 -4.32
C TYR A 45 4.00 2.99 -5.37
N MET A 46 3.62 2.28 -6.44
CA MET A 46 4.52 1.96 -7.54
C MET A 46 4.91 3.20 -8.36
N THR A 47 4.03 4.19 -8.45
CA THR A 47 4.31 5.47 -9.10
C THR A 47 5.31 6.28 -8.28
N VAL A 48 5.09 6.41 -6.98
CA VAL A 48 6.03 7.08 -6.04
C VAL A 48 7.39 6.42 -6.05
N ALA A 49 7.45 5.09 -5.96
CA ALA A 49 8.73 4.40 -5.96
C ALA A 49 9.53 4.63 -7.24
N ARG A 50 8.86 4.75 -8.39
CA ARG A 50 9.50 5.11 -9.66
C ARG A 50 9.94 6.57 -9.68
N MET A 51 9.11 7.49 -9.20
CA MET A 51 9.48 8.91 -9.08
C MET A 51 10.71 9.11 -8.20
N VAL A 52 10.81 8.37 -7.10
CA VAL A 52 11.95 8.45 -6.18
C VAL A 52 13.18 7.78 -6.76
N HIS A 53 13.01 6.66 -7.47
CA HIS A 53 14.12 5.97 -8.11
C HIS A 53 14.74 6.79 -9.25
N PHE A 54 13.89 7.53 -9.98
CA PHE A 54 14.30 8.34 -11.11
C PHE A 54 14.76 9.75 -10.69
N GLY A 55 14.09 10.34 -9.70
CA GLY A 55 14.28 11.74 -9.33
C GLY A 55 15.22 12.03 -8.17
N LEU A 56 15.63 11.03 -7.38
CA LEU A 56 16.64 11.22 -6.32
C LEU A 56 17.92 10.47 -6.67
N ALA A 57 19.05 11.19 -6.66
CA ALA A 57 20.40 10.62 -6.84
C ALA A 57 20.70 9.47 -5.85
N ASP A 58 20.12 9.50 -4.65
CA ASP A 58 20.33 8.49 -3.61
C ASP A 58 19.36 7.28 -3.72
N LYS A 59 18.33 7.37 -4.58
CA LYS A 59 17.30 6.33 -4.84
C LYS A 59 16.62 5.79 -3.57
N GLN A 60 16.63 6.58 -2.49
CA GLN A 60 16.21 6.21 -1.15
C GLN A 60 15.34 7.31 -0.56
N ILE A 61 14.28 6.89 0.13
CA ILE A 61 13.49 7.74 1.00
C ILE A 61 13.77 7.25 2.42
N TRP A 62 14.10 8.15 3.35
CA TRP A 62 14.32 7.80 4.76
C TRP A 62 15.37 6.68 4.97
N ASN A 63 16.45 6.68 4.18
CA ASN A 63 17.53 5.68 4.25
C ASN A 63 17.09 4.23 3.92
N ILE A 64 15.91 4.07 3.32
CA ILE A 64 15.36 2.78 2.85
C ILE A 64 15.08 2.89 1.35
N LYS A 65 15.40 1.82 0.60
CA LYS A 65 15.08 1.76 -0.84
C LYS A 65 13.57 1.74 -1.05
N ALA A 66 13.06 2.72 -1.81
CA ALA A 66 11.62 2.88 -2.08
C ALA A 66 10.95 1.59 -2.58
N THR A 67 11.64 0.80 -3.43
CA THR A 67 11.11 -0.47 -3.95
C THR A 67 10.79 -1.51 -2.87
N LYS A 68 11.62 -1.62 -1.82
CA LYS A 68 11.37 -2.57 -0.73
C LYS A 68 10.20 -2.13 0.13
N LEU A 69 10.10 -0.83 0.30
CA LEU A 69 9.10 -0.18 1.09
C LEU A 69 7.72 -0.30 0.43
N THR A 70 7.60 -0.08 -0.88
CA THR A 70 6.38 -0.36 -1.65
C THR A 70 5.95 -1.82 -1.54
N VAL A 71 6.89 -2.77 -1.63
CA VAL A 71 6.55 -4.20 -1.48
C VAL A 71 6.02 -4.50 -0.08
N LEU A 72 6.65 -3.97 0.97
CA LEU A 72 6.19 -4.12 2.35
C LEU A 72 4.75 -3.59 2.50
N PHE A 73 4.47 -2.41 1.96
CA PHE A 73 3.17 -1.77 2.07
C PHE A 73 2.06 -2.52 1.34
N VAL A 74 2.32 -3.00 0.13
CA VAL A 74 1.36 -3.84 -0.60
C VAL A 74 1.04 -5.10 0.19
N TRP A 75 2.03 -5.72 0.85
CA TRP A 75 1.77 -6.90 1.69
C TRP A 75 0.98 -6.58 2.95
N ILE A 76 1.25 -5.45 3.61
CA ILE A 76 0.45 -4.99 4.76
C ILE A 76 -1.01 -4.77 4.34
N ASP A 77 -1.25 -4.10 3.21
CA ASP A 77 -2.60 -3.86 2.70
C ASP A 77 -3.32 -5.16 2.35
N VAL A 78 -2.63 -6.14 1.75
CA VAL A 78 -3.20 -7.47 1.44
C VAL A 78 -3.57 -8.22 2.72
N VAL A 79 -2.71 -8.21 3.75
CA VAL A 79 -3.00 -8.85 5.03
C VAL A 79 -4.17 -8.17 5.73
N CYS A 80 -4.19 -6.83 5.77
CA CYS A 80 -5.30 -6.07 6.34
C CYS A 80 -6.61 -6.36 5.62
N PHE A 81 -6.57 -6.46 4.28
CA PHE A 81 -7.74 -6.85 3.50
C PHE A 81 -8.23 -8.25 3.87
N LEU A 82 -7.35 -9.25 3.97
CA LEU A 82 -7.77 -10.62 4.33
C LEU A 82 -8.41 -10.67 5.72
N VAL A 83 -7.87 -9.91 6.67
CA VAL A 83 -8.44 -9.81 8.03
C VAL A 83 -9.79 -9.06 8.02
N GLN A 84 -9.93 -7.99 7.22
CA GLN A 84 -11.21 -7.27 7.05
C GLN A 84 -12.26 -8.11 6.33
N ALA A 85 -11.89 -8.84 5.28
CA ALA A 85 -12.78 -9.72 4.54
C ALA A 85 -13.26 -10.89 5.43
N GLY A 86 -12.35 -11.49 6.19
CA GLY A 86 -12.68 -12.53 7.17
C GLY A 86 -13.56 -11.98 8.29
N GLY A 87 -13.22 -10.82 8.86
CA GLY A 87 -14.01 -10.17 9.90
C GLY A 87 -15.40 -9.75 9.42
N GLY A 88 -15.51 -9.22 8.20
CA GLY A 88 -16.77 -8.87 7.54
C GLY A 88 -17.64 -10.09 7.21
N GLY A 89 -17.03 -11.21 6.79
CA GLY A 89 -17.75 -12.48 6.60
C GLY A 89 -18.27 -13.06 7.92
N MET A 90 -17.52 -12.94 9.02
CA MET A 90 -18.00 -13.35 10.34
C MET A 90 -19.19 -12.51 10.83
N LEU A 91 -19.31 -11.26 10.37
CA LEU A 91 -20.43 -10.38 10.68
C LEU A 91 -21.73 -10.73 9.94
N SER A 92 -21.69 -11.56 8.89
CA SER A 92 -22.90 -12.01 8.21
C SER A 92 -23.64 -13.12 8.98
N ASN A 93 -22.96 -13.79 9.93
CA ASN A 93 -23.57 -14.80 10.79
C ASN A 93 -24.35 -14.13 11.94
N LYS A 94 -25.61 -13.83 11.68
CA LYS A 94 -26.51 -13.13 12.62
C LYS A 94 -26.93 -13.99 13.82
N ASP A 95 -26.78 -15.30 13.73
CA ASP A 95 -27.28 -16.24 14.75
C ASP A 95 -26.34 -16.41 15.94
N GLU A 96 -25.09 -15.96 15.85
CA GLU A 96 -24.08 -16.19 16.89
C GLU A 96 -23.40 -14.88 17.34
N PRO A 97 -23.84 -14.28 18.48
CA PRO A 97 -23.35 -12.98 18.92
C PRO A 97 -21.85 -12.99 19.27
N ASN A 98 -21.30 -14.16 19.63
CA ASN A 98 -19.86 -14.33 19.84
C ASN A 98 -19.06 -14.19 18.54
N ILE A 99 -19.54 -14.78 17.44
CA ILE A 99 -18.88 -14.68 16.12
C ILE A 99 -18.96 -13.25 15.60
N ALA A 100 -20.12 -12.58 15.75
CA ALA A 100 -20.27 -11.18 15.37
C ALA A 100 -19.32 -10.25 16.16
N ARG A 101 -19.14 -10.50 17.46
CA ARG A 101 -18.19 -9.72 18.29
C ARG A 101 -16.73 -9.94 17.88
N ILE A 102 -16.38 -11.18 17.52
CA ILE A 102 -15.04 -11.52 16.99
C ILE A 102 -14.83 -10.85 15.63
N GLY A 103 -15.82 -10.90 14.73
CA GLY A 103 -15.77 -10.27 13.41
C GLY A 103 -15.60 -8.75 13.51
N THR A 104 -16.33 -8.11 14.43
CA THR A 104 -16.20 -6.67 14.73
C THR A 104 -14.78 -6.32 15.18
N LYS A 105 -14.23 -7.09 16.13
CA LYS A 105 -12.87 -6.87 16.67
C LYS A 105 -11.78 -7.07 15.62
N ASN A 106 -11.93 -8.07 14.75
CA ASN A 106 -10.97 -8.33 13.68
C ASN A 106 -10.99 -7.23 12.63
N THR A 107 -12.17 -6.77 12.23
CA THR A 107 -12.33 -5.72 11.21
C THR A 107 -11.83 -4.36 11.70
N SER A 108 -12.14 -4.00 12.95
CA SER A 108 -11.66 -2.76 13.58
C SER A 108 -10.15 -2.79 13.81
N GLY A 109 -9.62 -3.93 14.27
CA GLY A 109 -8.19 -4.13 14.45
C GLY A 109 -7.39 -4.07 13.15
N ALA A 110 -7.94 -4.57 12.04
CA ALA A 110 -7.30 -4.47 10.73
C ALA A 110 -7.32 -3.05 10.17
N SER A 111 -8.36 -2.27 10.45
CA SER A 111 -8.43 -0.85 10.07
C SER A 111 -7.41 -0.01 10.84
N LEU A 112 -7.19 -0.30 12.13
CA LEU A 112 -6.15 0.33 12.95
C LEU A 112 -4.72 -0.03 12.48
N GLN A 113 -4.51 -1.26 12.00
CA GLN A 113 -3.20 -1.70 11.47
C GLN A 113 -2.80 -0.99 10.17
N GLN A 114 -3.72 -0.31 9.48
CA GLN A 114 -3.41 0.48 8.28
C GLN A 114 -2.81 1.86 8.61
N TRP A 115 -2.88 2.31 9.87
CA TRP A 115 -2.37 3.62 10.33
C TRP A 115 -0.88 3.88 10.03
N PRO A 116 0.06 2.92 10.18
CA PRO A 116 1.45 3.12 9.82
C PRO A 116 1.67 3.44 8.34
N ASN A 117 0.82 2.91 7.44
CA ASN A 117 0.88 3.20 6.01
C ASN A 117 0.53 4.68 5.76
N GLU A 118 -0.41 5.23 6.53
CA GLU A 118 -0.81 6.64 6.45
C GLU A 118 0.22 7.61 7.01
N GLY A 119 0.83 7.29 8.16
CA GLY A 119 1.92 8.09 8.72
C GLY A 119 3.11 8.20 7.77
N PHE A 120 3.36 7.13 7.00
CA PHE A 120 4.39 7.11 5.97
C PHE A 120 4.01 7.92 4.72
N ASN A 121 2.74 7.89 4.26
CA ASN A 121 2.26 8.75 3.16
C ASN A 121 2.51 10.24 3.43
N ILE A 122 2.34 10.68 4.68
CA ILE A 122 2.62 12.06 5.09
C ILE A 122 4.13 12.36 5.02
N GLY A 123 4.97 11.41 5.44
CA GLY A 123 6.43 11.50 5.36
C GLY A 123 6.97 11.47 3.94
N ASP A 124 6.36 10.68 3.04
CA ASP A 124 6.67 10.60 1.62
C ASP A 124 6.28 11.89 0.89
N VAL A 125 5.09 12.42 1.16
CA VAL A 125 4.66 13.73 0.64
C VAL A 125 5.61 14.83 1.12
N GLY A 126 6.01 14.80 2.40
CA GLY A 126 6.99 15.71 2.96
C GLY A 126 8.37 15.55 2.32
N GLY A 127 8.81 14.32 2.05
CA GLY A 127 10.07 14.00 1.40
C GLY A 127 10.10 14.42 -0.08
N ILE A 128 9.06 14.10 -0.84
CA ILE A 128 8.88 14.54 -2.24
C ILE A 128 8.82 16.07 -2.31
N THR A 129 8.12 16.71 -1.37
CA THR A 129 8.00 18.18 -1.31
C THR A 129 9.31 18.85 -0.88
N SER A 130 10.06 18.24 0.04
CA SER A 130 11.33 18.77 0.57
C SER A 130 12.50 18.57 -0.40
N HIS A 131 12.51 17.44 -1.13
CA HIS A 131 13.49 17.16 -2.18
C HIS A 131 13.18 17.85 -3.53
N ARG A 132 12.14 18.70 -3.59
CA ARG A 132 11.78 19.53 -4.77
C ARG A 132 12.95 20.32 -5.35
N GLY A 133 13.91 20.74 -4.54
CA GLY A 133 15.09 21.50 -4.99
C GLY A 133 16.24 20.65 -5.57
N ARG A 134 16.09 19.32 -5.67
CA ARG A 134 17.14 18.38 -6.08
C ARG A 134 16.81 17.55 -7.33
N PHE A 135 15.65 17.76 -7.95
CA PHE A 135 15.40 17.22 -9.28
C PHE A 135 16.29 17.99 -10.26
N GLU A 136 17.47 17.44 -10.53
CA GLU A 136 18.45 17.95 -11.50
C GLU A 136 17.76 18.06 -12.87
N ASP A 137 17.68 19.28 -13.39
CA ASP A 137 17.33 19.63 -14.77
C ASP A 137 16.13 18.87 -15.40
N SER A 138 14.89 19.30 -15.12
CA SER A 138 13.87 19.64 -16.15
C SER A 138 12.40 19.43 -15.74
N GLU A 139 11.60 20.31 -16.35
CA GLU A 139 10.18 20.19 -16.74
C GLU A 139 9.10 20.33 -15.66
N ILE A 140 8.26 21.36 -15.84
CA ILE A 140 6.96 21.62 -15.18
C ILE A 140 6.16 20.32 -15.01
N LEU A 141 6.29 19.38 -15.95
CA LEU A 141 5.62 18.10 -15.96
C LEU A 141 6.00 17.18 -14.79
N ASN A 142 7.26 17.18 -14.35
CA ASN A 142 7.71 16.44 -13.17
C ASN A 142 7.14 17.05 -11.88
N GLU A 143 7.09 18.37 -11.80
CA GLU A 143 6.52 19.08 -10.65
C GLU A 143 5.00 18.86 -10.56
N LEU A 144 4.30 18.96 -11.69
CA LEU A 144 2.87 18.68 -11.76
C LEU A 144 2.57 17.23 -11.39
N MET A 145 3.40 16.27 -11.82
CA MET A 145 3.25 14.86 -11.43
C MET A 145 3.45 14.68 -9.92
N ALA A 146 4.45 15.32 -9.31
CA ALA A 146 4.68 15.25 -7.87
C ALA A 146 3.49 15.84 -7.08
N ARG A 147 2.93 16.97 -7.55
CA ARG A 147 1.73 17.57 -6.95
C ARG A 147 0.50 16.69 -7.12
N GLN A 148 0.34 16.06 -8.28
CA GLN A 148 -0.76 15.17 -8.56
C GLN A 148 -0.70 13.90 -7.71
N VAL A 149 0.48 13.29 -7.56
CA VAL A 149 0.65 12.08 -6.73
C VAL A 149 0.43 12.41 -5.26
N THR A 150 0.92 13.57 -4.81
CA THR A 150 0.63 14.10 -3.48
C THR A 150 -0.88 14.31 -3.26
N ALA A 151 -1.58 14.87 -4.25
CA ALA A 151 -3.02 15.09 -4.16
C ALA A 151 -3.80 13.77 -4.11
N ASN A 152 -3.40 12.76 -4.90
CA ASN A 152 -4.00 11.43 -4.84
C ASN A 152 -3.89 10.81 -3.45
N PHE A 153 -2.73 10.91 -2.78
CA PHE A 153 -2.60 10.44 -1.40
C PHE A 153 -3.55 11.12 -0.43
N ARG A 154 -3.73 12.44 -0.56
CA ARG A 154 -4.66 13.19 0.30
C ARG A 154 -6.10 12.75 0.09
N VAL A 155 -6.48 12.44 -1.14
CA VAL A 155 -7.83 11.95 -1.45
C VAL A 155 -8.03 10.53 -0.89
N LEU A 156 -7.03 9.65 -1.02
CA LEU A 156 -7.09 8.29 -0.48
C LEU A 156 -7.12 8.27 1.07
N GLN A 157 -6.51 9.25 1.74
CA GLN A 157 -6.59 9.42 3.20
C GLN A 157 -8.03 9.55 3.71
N VAL A 158 -8.90 10.25 2.97
CA VAL A 158 -10.31 10.42 3.36
C VAL A 158 -11.00 9.06 3.49
N ARG A 159 -10.75 8.15 2.54
CA ARG A 159 -11.26 6.77 2.57
C ARG A 159 -10.73 6.01 3.79
N THR A 160 -9.42 6.04 4.04
CA THR A 160 -8.84 5.27 5.15
C THR A 160 -9.38 5.74 6.51
N ILE A 161 -9.57 7.06 6.68
CA ILE A 161 -10.19 7.64 7.87
C ILE A 161 -11.66 7.19 7.98
N TYR A 162 -12.42 7.25 6.89
CA TYR A 162 -13.81 6.76 6.87
C TYR A 162 -13.88 5.29 7.25
N ARG A 163 -13.04 4.42 6.67
CA ARG A 163 -12.98 2.99 7.01
C ARG A 163 -12.60 2.76 8.47
N LEU A 164 -11.69 3.56 9.02
CA LEU A 164 -11.34 3.50 10.44
C LEU A 164 -12.53 3.86 11.34
N ILE A 165 -13.30 4.89 11.00
CA ILE A 165 -14.45 5.35 11.78
C ILE A 165 -15.66 4.42 11.60
N GLU A 166 -15.86 3.86 10.40
CA GLU A 166 -16.92 2.91 10.08
C GLU A 166 -16.82 1.65 10.96
N PHE A 167 -15.60 1.14 11.16
CA PHE A 167 -15.36 -0.09 11.92
C PHE A 167 -14.86 0.14 13.35
N GLY A 168 -14.41 1.35 13.70
CA GLY A 168 -13.77 1.68 14.99
C GLY A 168 -14.65 1.53 16.24
N PRO A 169 -15.89 2.08 16.29
CA PRO A 169 -16.75 2.01 17.48
C PRO A 169 -17.44 0.66 17.70
N GLY A 170 -17.26 -0.29 16.78
CA GLY A 170 -18.13 -1.45 16.65
C GLY A 170 -19.45 -1.10 15.95
N LEU A 171 -20.08 -2.11 15.35
CA LEU A 171 -21.34 -1.99 14.62
C LEU A 171 -22.51 -1.79 15.60
N ASN A 172 -22.53 -0.65 16.30
CA ASN A 172 -23.67 -0.25 17.12
C ASN A 172 -24.81 0.12 16.16
N GLY A 173 -26.00 -0.47 16.35
CA GLY A 173 -27.15 -0.30 15.46
C GLY A 173 -27.59 1.15 15.24
N ASP A 174 -27.16 2.08 16.09
CA ASP A 174 -27.43 3.52 16.00
C ASP A 174 -26.39 4.32 15.20
N ASN A 175 -25.38 3.69 14.57
CA ASN A 175 -24.40 4.41 13.77
C ASN A 175 -25.00 4.85 12.41
N PRO A 176 -25.22 6.16 12.17
CA PRO A 176 -25.78 6.67 10.91
C PRO A 176 -24.86 6.39 9.72
N LEU A 177 -23.59 6.10 9.97
CA LEU A 177 -22.55 5.80 8.96
C LEU A 177 -22.76 4.45 8.26
N LEU A 178 -23.44 3.51 8.91
CA LEU A 178 -23.75 2.18 8.37
C LEU A 178 -25.16 2.09 7.80
N THR A 179 -26.09 2.86 8.36
CA THR A 179 -27.50 2.85 7.97
C THR A 179 -27.80 3.75 6.78
N LYS A 180 -27.06 4.83 6.56
CA LYS A 180 -27.24 5.69 5.37
C LYS A 180 -26.21 5.36 4.30
N GLU A 181 -26.70 4.90 3.15
CA GLU A 181 -25.89 4.59 1.96
C GLU A 181 -25.12 5.81 1.41
N ILE A 182 -25.52 7.03 1.76
CA ILE A 182 -24.84 8.25 1.29
C ILE A 182 -23.39 8.36 1.79
N TYR A 183 -23.08 7.84 2.98
CA TYR A 183 -21.73 7.92 3.53
C TYR A 183 -20.72 7.07 2.76
N PRO A 184 -20.96 5.77 2.49
CA PRO A 184 -20.03 5.00 1.66
C PRO A 184 -19.94 5.53 0.22
N PHE A 185 -20.98 6.17 -0.33
CA PHE A 185 -20.85 6.80 -1.65
C PHE A 185 -19.99 8.09 -1.60
N ALA A 186 -20.23 8.98 -0.64
CA ALA A 186 -19.56 10.27 -0.59
C ALA A 186 -18.14 10.22 0.01
N LEU A 187 -17.92 9.37 1.01
CA LEU A 187 -16.65 9.32 1.75
C LEU A 187 -15.74 8.18 1.30
N ASP A 188 -16.24 7.26 0.48
CA ASP A 188 -15.46 6.14 -0.02
C ASP A 188 -15.38 6.07 -1.55
N ALA A 189 -16.52 6.00 -2.22
CA ALA A 189 -16.54 5.89 -3.68
C ALA A 189 -16.16 7.19 -4.41
N PHE A 190 -16.62 8.34 -3.93
CA PHE A 190 -16.31 9.62 -4.55
C PHE A 190 -14.80 9.94 -4.50
N PRO A 191 -14.10 9.84 -3.35
CA PRO A 191 -12.65 9.98 -3.32
C PRO A 191 -11.93 8.99 -4.25
N MET A 192 -12.40 7.74 -4.32
CA MET A 192 -11.79 6.72 -5.18
C MET A 192 -11.91 7.05 -6.67
N SER A 193 -13.12 7.40 -7.11
CA SER A 193 -13.36 7.82 -8.49
C SER A 193 -12.58 9.09 -8.85
N LEU A 194 -12.48 10.05 -7.92
CA LEU A 194 -11.68 11.25 -8.09
C LEU A 194 -10.18 10.91 -8.25
N ALA A 195 -9.63 10.04 -7.39
CA ALA A 195 -8.24 9.59 -7.50
C ALA A 195 -7.99 8.90 -8.86
N LEU A 196 -8.94 8.09 -9.32
CA LEU A 196 -8.83 7.42 -10.61
C LEU A 196 -8.82 8.42 -11.78
N ILE A 197 -9.67 9.46 -11.73
CA ILE A 197 -9.71 10.53 -12.72
C ILE A 197 -8.39 11.31 -12.71
N MET A 198 -7.88 11.65 -11.52
CA MET A 198 -6.60 12.34 -11.38
C MET A 198 -5.45 11.52 -11.99
N LEU A 199 -5.40 10.22 -11.74
CA LEU A 199 -4.37 9.30 -12.29
C LEU A 199 -4.48 9.10 -13.80
N ASN A 200 -5.69 9.17 -14.36
CA ASN A 200 -5.88 9.12 -15.82
C ASN A 200 -5.54 10.45 -16.49
N ALA A 201 -5.90 11.59 -15.88
CA ALA A 201 -5.64 12.92 -16.43
C ALA A 201 -4.13 13.21 -16.56
N MET A 202 -3.34 12.77 -15.57
CA MET A 202 -1.88 12.82 -15.62
C MET A 202 -1.30 11.42 -15.41
N HIS A 203 -1.13 10.69 -16.52
CA HIS A 203 -0.62 9.33 -16.45
C HIS A 203 0.90 9.32 -16.18
N PRO A 204 1.38 8.58 -15.17
CA PRO A 204 2.80 8.56 -14.79
C PRO A 204 3.74 8.06 -15.89
N GLY A 205 3.25 7.26 -16.84
CA GLY A 205 4.01 6.82 -18.02
C GLY A 205 4.25 7.89 -19.10
N LEU A 206 3.67 9.09 -18.96
CA LEU A 206 4.00 10.23 -19.82
C LEU A 206 5.23 10.98 -19.31
N VAL A 207 5.47 10.94 -18.00
CA VAL A 207 6.49 11.77 -17.31
C VAL A 207 7.74 10.96 -16.99
N LEU A 208 7.60 9.68 -16.66
CA LEU A 208 8.71 8.78 -16.34
C LEU A 208 9.21 8.03 -17.59
N ARG A 209 9.71 8.78 -18.60
CA ARG A 209 10.31 8.21 -19.82
C ARG A 209 11.82 8.49 -19.88
N GLY A 210 12.63 7.44 -19.77
CA GLY A 210 14.09 7.50 -19.75
C GLY A 210 14.77 6.11 -19.64
N LYS A 211 16.07 6.03 -19.93
CA LYS A 211 16.85 4.76 -19.91
C LYS A 211 16.94 4.11 -18.51
N ASP A 212 16.64 4.85 -17.45
CA ASP A 212 16.65 4.40 -16.04
C ASP A 212 15.26 4.40 -15.36
N SER A 213 14.17 4.50 -16.13
CA SER A 213 12.79 4.58 -15.58
C SER A 213 12.28 3.25 -15.02
N GLU A 214 12.82 2.14 -15.52
CA GLU A 214 12.42 0.81 -15.09
C GLU A 214 13.31 0.36 -13.94
N PHE A 215 12.69 -0.20 -12.90
CA PHE A 215 13.46 -0.87 -11.86
C PHE A 215 14.30 -1.96 -12.52
N PRO A 216 15.60 -2.08 -12.21
CA PRO A 216 16.42 -3.15 -12.75
C PRO A 216 15.78 -4.49 -12.38
N SER A 217 15.14 -5.12 -13.37
CA SER A 217 14.54 -6.42 -13.20
C SER A 217 15.67 -7.43 -13.23
N LEU A 218 16.36 -7.59 -12.09
CA LEU A 218 17.35 -8.65 -11.94
C LEU A 218 16.61 -9.96 -12.25
N GLY A 219 17.02 -10.63 -13.33
CA GLY A 219 16.43 -11.90 -13.73
C GLY A 219 16.52 -12.91 -12.59
N ARG A 220 15.67 -13.94 -12.57
CA ARG A 220 15.71 -14.98 -11.52
C ARG A 220 17.12 -15.58 -11.33
N ALA A 221 17.85 -15.75 -12.44
CA ALA A 221 19.24 -16.18 -12.45
C ALA A 221 20.19 -15.16 -11.78
N GLU A 222 20.02 -13.88 -12.10
CA GLU A 222 20.84 -12.79 -11.58
C GLU A 222 20.59 -12.55 -10.08
N ARG A 223 19.33 -12.61 -9.62
CA ARG A 223 18.98 -12.60 -8.19
C ARG A 223 19.62 -13.76 -7.43
N THR A 224 19.72 -14.92 -8.07
CA THR A 224 20.36 -16.11 -7.49
C THR A 224 21.88 -15.93 -7.43
N ALA A 225 22.49 -15.33 -8.46
CA ALA A 225 23.91 -14.99 -8.48
C ALA A 225 24.27 -13.97 -7.38
N VAL A 226 23.50 -12.89 -7.24
CA VAL A 226 23.69 -11.87 -6.18
C VAL A 226 23.51 -12.48 -4.79
N ARG A 227 22.52 -13.37 -4.60
CA ARG A 227 22.36 -14.10 -3.33
C ARG A 227 23.54 -15.04 -3.04
N ARG A 228 24.09 -15.70 -4.06
CA ARG A 228 25.29 -16.54 -3.95
C ARG A 228 26.53 -15.71 -3.62
N GLN A 229 26.73 -14.56 -4.25
CA GLN A 229 27.81 -13.62 -3.92
C GLN A 229 27.71 -13.12 -2.48
N LYS A 230 26.54 -12.63 -2.03
CA LYS A 230 26.35 -12.22 -0.63
C LYS A 230 26.58 -13.35 0.37
N LYS A 231 26.24 -14.60 0.01
CA LYS A 231 26.49 -15.76 0.87
C LYS A 231 28.00 -16.08 0.96
N LYS A 232 28.72 -15.98 -0.17
CA LYS A 232 30.18 -16.14 -0.23
C LYS A 232 30.91 -15.04 0.52
N GLU A 233 30.51 -13.78 0.38
CA GLU A 233 31.07 -12.64 1.14
C GLU A 233 30.86 -12.78 2.64
N ARG A 234 29.66 -13.21 3.07
CA ARG A 234 29.38 -13.51 4.49
C ARG A 234 30.18 -14.70 5.02
N GLN A 235 30.51 -15.68 4.18
CA GLN A 235 31.38 -16.79 4.56
C GLN A 235 32.83 -16.33 4.66
N GLN A 236 33.32 -15.56 3.69
CA GLN A 236 34.66 -14.98 3.69
C GLN A 236 34.87 -14.07 4.90
N SER A 237 33.91 -13.18 5.22
CA SER A 237 34.04 -12.31 6.40
C SER A 237 34.05 -13.09 7.72
N ARG A 238 33.31 -14.21 7.81
CA ARG A 238 33.35 -15.11 8.96
C ARG A 238 34.70 -15.83 9.09
N THR A 239 35.25 -16.34 7.99
CA THR A 239 36.58 -16.97 7.99
C THR A 239 37.67 -15.97 8.33
N THR A 240 37.66 -14.78 7.72
CA THR A 240 38.65 -13.73 8.00
C THR A 240 38.59 -13.26 9.45
N ASN A 241 37.40 -13.09 10.03
CA ASN A 241 37.26 -12.76 11.45
C ASN A 241 37.73 -13.90 12.37
N SER A 242 37.50 -15.16 12.00
CA SER A 242 38.00 -16.31 12.76
C SER A 242 39.52 -16.39 12.71
N THR A 243 40.13 -16.21 11.54
CA THR A 243 41.58 -16.17 11.35
C THR A 243 42.22 -15.01 12.11
N ARG A 244 41.61 -13.82 12.05
CA ARG A 244 42.07 -12.64 12.80
C ARG A 244 42.03 -12.88 14.32
N LYS A 245 40.94 -13.45 14.86
CA LYS A 245 40.86 -13.81 16.28
C LYS A 245 41.92 -14.84 16.68
N LYS A 246 42.17 -15.82 15.83
CA LYS A 246 43.20 -16.85 16.08
C LYS A 246 44.61 -16.24 16.06
N SER A 247 44.90 -15.31 15.15
CA SER A 247 46.18 -14.59 15.13
C SER A 247 46.35 -13.65 16.32
N GLU A 248 45.28 -12.99 16.77
CA GLU A 248 45.31 -12.17 18.00
C GLU A 248 45.57 -13.04 19.23
N TYR A 249 44.97 -14.23 19.32
CA TYR A 249 45.21 -15.18 20.41
C TYR A 249 46.65 -15.69 20.46
N ILE A 250 47.21 -16.13 19.33
CA ILE A 250 48.62 -16.56 19.23
C ILE A 250 49.58 -15.41 19.58
N ARG A 251 49.23 -14.18 19.17
CA ARG A 251 50.03 -12.99 19.52
C ARG A 251 50.01 -12.72 21.02
N MET A 252 48.90 -12.93 21.71
CA MET A 252 48.79 -12.77 23.16
C MET A 252 49.59 -13.85 23.93
N GLU A 253 49.61 -15.10 23.43
CA GLU A 253 50.41 -16.19 24.03
C GLU A 253 51.93 -15.98 23.91
N HIS A 254 52.40 -15.22 22.91
CA HIS A 254 53.82 -14.91 22.75
C HIS A 254 54.32 -13.69 23.54
N ILE A 255 53.44 -12.96 24.23
CA ILE A 255 53.78 -11.74 24.99
C ILE A 255 53.63 -11.96 26.52
N GLY A 256 53.12 -13.12 26.96
CA GLY A 256 53.06 -13.55 28.36
C GLY A 256 54.18 -14.52 28.70
#